data_AF-A0A956PKM0-F1
#
_entry.id   AF-A0A956PKM0-F1
#
_cell.length_a   1.000
_cell.length_b   1.000
_cell.length_c   1.000
_cell.angle_alpha   90.00
_cell.angle_beta   90.00
_cell.angle_gamma   90.00
#
_symmetry.space_group_name_H-M   'P 1'
#
loop_
_entity.id
_entity.type
_entity.pdbx_description
1 polymer ?
#
loop_
_entity_poly.entity_id
_entity_poly.type
_entity_poly.pdbx_seq_one_letter_code
_entity_poly.pdbx_strand_id
1 'polypeptide(L)'
;MSALVQRWRESASNHANQLALVYEGDSLTYRDLSDQVEQRARKLRAFLGVGYSPVGLAAQETLKEIVDVLALLVLGRPYLYLENDTNCSNALGEKAGIQVVVGRHESSPVSPTAEIGVPDILCLLRTSGTTDRPKLVARSHQAALRNIENYGESCLLTPADRVALTAPPSRGPFLSQLLGGLLHGAEVHVFDFKKRGSAEFGEWLRKTRVTQVHLVPSIFVRTCETLGSQTLPDLSTVRLGGETLRWEQVKLFKRTAPRARILNGYSASEAAGNICCHELQEMREAGIVPVGRPVGGREIMIVDSSGRRLKVGERGRIVVRSRHLASGYWTESVLSQVSFRKDGTEWWSDDEGYLDEE
;
A
#
# COMPACT_ATOMS: atom_id res chain seq x y z
N MET A 1 -4.28 -18.73 12.55
CA MET A 1 -4.40 -18.26 11.16
C MET A 1 -5.03 -16.87 11.20
N SER A 2 -4.46 -15.86 10.56
CA SER A 2 -4.98 -14.48 10.64
C SER A 2 -6.24 -14.30 9.78
N ALA A 3 -7.09 -13.33 10.15
CA ALA A 3 -8.31 -13.00 9.42
C ALA A 3 -8.03 -12.60 7.95
N LEU A 4 -6.88 -11.97 7.69
CA LEU A 4 -6.45 -11.61 6.34
C LEU A 4 -6.25 -12.85 5.45
N VAL A 5 -5.61 -13.90 5.98
CA VAL A 5 -5.40 -15.17 5.25
C VAL A 5 -6.72 -15.85 4.95
N GLN A 6 -7.66 -15.82 5.91
CA GLN A 6 -8.99 -16.37 5.72
C GLN A 6 -9.73 -15.63 4.60
N ARG A 7 -9.76 -14.29 4.64
CA ARG A 7 -10.39 -13.47 3.58
C ARG A 7 -9.79 -13.72 2.20
N TRP A 8 -8.46 -13.89 2.12
CA TRP A 8 -7.79 -14.27 0.88
C TRP A 8 -8.30 -15.61 0.34
N ARG A 9 -8.31 -16.66 1.16
CA ARG A 9 -8.76 -18.00 0.76
C ARG A 9 -10.24 -18.03 0.39
N GLU A 10 -11.08 -17.30 1.13
CA GLU A 10 -12.50 -17.14 0.80
C GLU A 10 -12.68 -16.50 -0.58
N SER A 11 -11.99 -15.39 -0.85
CA SER A 11 -12.05 -14.73 -2.17
C SER A 11 -11.57 -15.67 -3.27
N ALA A 12 -10.43 -16.33 -3.08
CA ALA A 12 -9.88 -17.26 -4.06
C ALA A 12 -10.82 -18.45 -4.38
N SER A 13 -11.55 -18.95 -3.38
CA SER A 13 -12.58 -19.98 -3.59
C SER A 13 -13.81 -19.44 -4.30
N ASN A 14 -14.30 -18.26 -3.92
CA ASN A 14 -15.53 -17.67 -4.48
C ASN A 14 -15.36 -17.25 -5.94
N HIS A 15 -14.14 -16.86 -6.33
CA HIS A 15 -13.81 -16.35 -7.65
C HIS A 15 -12.90 -17.29 -8.45
N ALA A 16 -12.82 -18.58 -8.07
CA ALA A 16 -11.81 -19.54 -8.53
C ALA A 16 -11.53 -19.55 -10.04
N ASN A 17 -12.56 -19.40 -10.88
CA ASN A 17 -12.44 -19.47 -12.34
C ASN A 17 -12.30 -18.09 -13.03
N GLN A 18 -12.29 -17.00 -12.26
CA GLN A 18 -12.08 -15.64 -12.74
C GLN A 18 -10.58 -15.33 -12.81
N LEU A 19 -10.18 -14.41 -13.68
CA LEU A 19 -8.82 -13.90 -13.72
C LEU A 19 -8.53 -13.13 -12.43
N ALA A 20 -7.38 -13.40 -11.82
CA ALA A 20 -6.93 -12.73 -10.61
C ALA A 20 -5.78 -11.77 -10.88
N LEU A 21 -4.81 -12.21 -11.68
CA LEU A 21 -3.56 -11.50 -11.90
C LEU A 21 -3.14 -11.58 -13.35
N VAL A 22 -2.79 -10.44 -13.94
CA VAL A 22 -2.37 -10.32 -15.35
C VAL A 22 -1.10 -9.49 -15.45
N TYR A 23 -0.10 -10.02 -16.16
CA TYR A 23 1.17 -9.33 -16.42
C TYR A 23 1.78 -9.80 -17.75
N GLU A 24 2.10 -8.86 -18.66
CA GLU A 24 2.81 -9.12 -19.93
C GLU A 24 2.27 -10.27 -20.80
N GLY A 25 0.95 -10.48 -20.81
CA GLY A 25 0.30 -11.53 -21.60
C GLY A 25 0.12 -12.85 -20.85
N ASP A 26 0.79 -13.02 -19.72
CA ASP A 26 0.52 -14.09 -18.76
C ASP A 26 -0.64 -13.71 -17.86
N SER A 27 -1.43 -14.71 -17.49
CA SER A 27 -2.58 -14.53 -16.60
C SER A 27 -2.78 -15.74 -15.71
N LEU A 28 -3.16 -15.50 -14.46
CA LEU A 28 -3.54 -16.53 -13.49
C LEU A 28 -4.99 -16.33 -13.08
N THR A 29 -5.76 -17.41 -13.06
CA THR A 29 -7.05 -17.41 -12.36
C THR A 29 -6.83 -17.35 -10.85
N TYR A 30 -7.88 -17.06 -10.08
CA TYR A 30 -7.81 -17.13 -8.62
C TYR A 30 -7.40 -18.52 -8.12
N ARG A 31 -7.86 -19.59 -8.79
CA ARG A 31 -7.45 -20.96 -8.49
C ARG A 31 -5.97 -21.16 -8.74
N ASP A 32 -5.47 -20.80 -9.93
CA ASP A 32 -4.06 -20.98 -10.29
C ASP A 32 -3.15 -20.21 -9.34
N LEU A 33 -3.51 -18.97 -9.02
CA LEU A 33 -2.77 -18.14 -8.07
C LEU A 33 -2.78 -18.75 -6.68
N SER A 34 -3.93 -19.19 -6.18
CA SER A 34 -4.04 -19.85 -4.88
C SER A 34 -3.21 -21.12 -4.79
N ASP A 35 -3.25 -21.98 -5.82
CA ASP A 35 -2.48 -23.22 -5.86
C ASP A 35 -0.97 -22.96 -5.85
N GLN A 36 -0.51 -21.97 -6.62
CA GLN A 36 0.90 -21.54 -6.62
C GLN A 36 1.31 -20.97 -5.26
N VAL A 37 0.48 -20.13 -4.64
CA VAL A 37 0.73 -19.55 -3.32
C VAL A 37 0.83 -20.63 -2.25
N GLU A 38 -0.09 -21.60 -2.23
CA GLU A 38 -0.07 -22.68 -1.24
C GLU A 38 1.12 -23.63 -1.48
N GLN A 39 1.46 -23.93 -2.73
CA GLN A 39 2.66 -24.69 -3.05
C GLN A 39 3.92 -23.96 -2.59
N ARG A 40 4.01 -22.64 -2.85
CA ARG A 40 5.15 -21.83 -2.44
C ARG A 40 5.24 -21.69 -0.93
N ALA A 41 4.12 -21.48 -0.23
CA ALA A 41 4.07 -21.45 1.22
C ALA A 41 4.58 -22.76 1.85
N ARG A 42 4.24 -23.94 1.28
CA ARG A 42 4.80 -25.23 1.75
C ARG A 42 6.32 -25.29 1.61
N LYS A 43 6.87 -24.86 0.46
CA LYS A 43 8.32 -24.82 0.23
C LYS A 43 9.02 -23.86 1.19
N LEU A 44 8.50 -22.65 1.33
CA LEU A 44 9.06 -21.63 2.23
C LEU A 44 8.97 -22.06 3.69
N ARG A 45 7.91 -22.76 4.12
CA ARG A 45 7.85 -23.32 5.48
C ARG A 45 8.98 -24.30 5.76
N ALA A 46 9.28 -25.19 4.81
CA ALA A 46 10.37 -26.14 4.95
C ALA A 46 11.74 -25.45 4.98
N PHE A 47 11.90 -24.38 4.19
CA PHE A 47 13.15 -23.61 4.10
C PHE A 47 13.40 -22.71 5.33
N LEU A 48 12.37 -21.99 5.80
CA LEU A 48 12.47 -21.00 6.88
C LEU A 48 12.44 -21.62 8.29
N GLY A 49 12.08 -22.89 8.42
CA GLY A 49 11.95 -23.56 9.72
C GLY A 49 10.81 -22.99 10.59
N VAL A 50 11.02 -22.97 11.91
CA VAL A 50 10.07 -22.45 12.92
C VAL A 50 10.53 -21.06 13.38
N GLY A 51 9.60 -20.16 13.73
CA GLY A 51 9.90 -18.82 14.26
C GLY A 51 9.09 -17.70 13.60
N TYR A 52 9.40 -16.45 13.92
CA TYR A 52 8.74 -15.25 13.37
C TYR A 52 9.72 -14.16 12.92
N SER A 53 11.02 -14.49 12.80
CA SER A 53 12.01 -13.53 12.30
C SER A 53 11.64 -13.03 10.90
N PRO A 54 11.87 -11.73 10.61
CA PRO A 54 11.54 -11.16 9.32
C PRO A 54 12.40 -11.76 8.20
N VAL A 55 11.77 -11.94 7.04
CA VAL A 55 12.36 -12.51 5.82
C VAL A 55 12.64 -11.38 4.83
N GLY A 56 13.85 -11.35 4.27
CA GLY A 56 14.18 -10.47 3.17
C GLY A 56 13.53 -10.99 1.89
N LEU A 57 12.79 -10.14 1.18
CA LEU A 57 12.26 -10.47 -0.13
C LEU A 57 13.04 -9.71 -1.20
N ALA A 58 13.89 -10.42 -1.94
CA ALA A 58 14.68 -9.85 -3.02
C ALA A 58 13.84 -9.71 -4.30
N ALA A 59 14.09 -8.63 -5.04
CA ALA A 59 13.43 -8.37 -6.31
C ALA A 59 13.67 -9.51 -7.33
N GLN A 60 12.62 -9.89 -8.07
CA GLN A 60 12.67 -10.96 -9.06
C GLN A 60 11.60 -10.77 -10.15
N GLU A 61 11.34 -11.83 -10.92
CA GLU A 61 10.23 -11.85 -11.89
C GLU A 61 8.89 -11.53 -11.21
N THR A 62 8.15 -10.58 -11.78
CA THR A 62 7.00 -9.93 -11.16
C THR A 62 5.92 -10.88 -10.63
N LEU A 63 5.54 -11.91 -11.40
CA LEU A 63 4.53 -12.88 -10.94
C LEU A 63 5.04 -13.74 -9.78
N LYS A 64 6.30 -14.20 -9.85
CA LYS A 64 6.94 -14.98 -8.76
C LYS A 64 7.06 -14.15 -7.48
N GLU A 65 7.38 -12.87 -7.62
CA GLU A 65 7.46 -11.94 -6.50
C GLU A 65 6.10 -11.77 -5.80
N ILE A 66 5.02 -11.62 -6.56
CA ILE A 66 3.66 -11.54 -6.00
C ILE A 66 3.29 -12.85 -5.30
N VAL A 67 3.61 -14.00 -5.89
CA VAL A 67 3.41 -15.31 -5.26
C VAL A 67 4.20 -15.43 -3.95
N ASP A 68 5.43 -14.94 -3.90
CA ASP A 68 6.26 -14.94 -2.68
C ASP A 68 5.68 -14.05 -1.58
N VAL A 69 5.20 -12.85 -1.92
CA VAL A 69 4.50 -11.96 -0.97
C VAL A 69 3.28 -12.67 -0.38
N LEU A 70 2.43 -13.26 -1.23
CA LEU A 70 1.22 -13.95 -0.79
C LEU A 70 1.55 -15.21 0.01
N ALA A 71 2.61 -15.93 -0.34
CA ALA A 71 3.06 -17.11 0.41
C ALA A 71 3.56 -16.74 1.81
N LEU A 72 4.36 -15.67 1.94
CA LEU A 72 4.81 -15.15 3.23
C LEU A 72 3.62 -14.65 4.08
N LEU A 73 2.63 -14.02 3.45
CA LEU A 73 1.36 -13.66 4.07
C LEU A 73 0.62 -14.90 4.60
N VAL A 74 0.48 -15.97 3.80
CA VAL A 74 -0.17 -17.22 4.22
C VAL A 74 0.57 -17.89 5.38
N LEU A 75 1.90 -17.77 5.40
CA LEU A 75 2.73 -18.29 6.48
C LEU A 75 2.71 -17.43 7.76
N GLY A 76 2.21 -16.20 7.68
CA GLY A 76 2.32 -15.23 8.77
C GLY A 76 3.77 -14.86 9.08
N ARG A 77 4.64 -14.84 8.04
CA ARG A 77 6.04 -14.47 8.15
C ARG A 77 6.20 -12.99 7.78
N PRO A 78 6.71 -12.15 8.70
CA PRO A 78 7.00 -10.77 8.37
C PRO A 78 8.01 -10.72 7.22
N TYR A 79 7.78 -9.84 6.25
CA TYR A 79 8.76 -9.62 5.19
C TYR A 79 9.21 -8.17 5.09
N LEU A 80 10.43 -7.97 4.61
CA LEU A 80 10.97 -6.68 4.19
C LEU A 80 11.41 -6.80 2.74
N TYR A 81 10.88 -5.95 1.87
CA TYR A 81 11.31 -5.92 0.49
C TYR A 81 12.69 -5.27 0.35
N LEU A 82 13.62 -5.99 -0.26
CA LEU A 82 14.98 -5.57 -0.54
C LEU A 82 15.10 -5.24 -2.03
N GLU A 83 15.10 -3.94 -2.35
CA GLU A 83 15.35 -3.48 -3.73
C GLU A 83 16.77 -3.91 -4.16
N ASN A 84 16.95 -4.35 -5.40
CA ASN A 84 18.22 -4.86 -5.97
C ASN A 84 19.48 -4.32 -5.28
N ASP A 85 20.19 -5.19 -4.55
CA ASP A 85 21.48 -5.02 -3.84
C ASP A 85 22.08 -3.60 -3.88
N THR A 86 21.39 -2.66 -3.25
CA THR A 86 21.95 -1.35 -2.92
C THR A 86 22.51 -1.39 -1.51
N ASN A 87 23.51 -0.56 -1.23
CA ASN A 87 23.99 -0.34 0.15
C ASN A 87 22.83 0.00 1.11
N CYS A 88 21.80 0.70 0.61
CA CYS A 88 20.60 1.03 1.38
C CYS A 88 19.78 -0.22 1.75
N SER A 89 19.57 -1.15 0.80
CA SER A 89 18.85 -2.41 1.05
C SER A 89 19.60 -3.32 2.02
N ASN A 90 20.92 -3.41 1.91
CA ASN A 90 21.74 -4.20 2.84
C ASN A 90 21.68 -3.62 4.26
N ALA A 91 21.88 -2.31 4.40
CA ALA A 91 21.77 -1.64 5.70
C ALA A 91 20.36 -1.78 6.31
N LEU A 92 19.32 -1.76 5.48
CA LEU A 92 17.94 -2.01 5.90
C LEU A 92 17.72 -3.44 6.38
N GLY A 93 18.26 -4.41 5.65
CA GLY A 93 18.22 -5.82 6.01
C GLY A 93 18.92 -6.09 7.34
N GLU A 94 20.13 -5.58 7.50
CA GLU A 94 20.89 -5.64 8.77
C GLU A 94 20.12 -4.98 9.91
N LYS A 95 19.62 -3.75 9.70
CA LYS A 95 18.82 -3.03 10.69
C LYS A 95 17.57 -3.81 11.09
N ALA A 96 16.92 -4.50 10.16
CA ALA A 96 15.72 -5.30 10.43
C ALA A 96 16.01 -6.65 11.09
N GLY A 97 17.28 -7.08 11.15
CA GLY A 97 17.67 -8.42 11.58
C GLY A 97 17.29 -9.49 10.56
N ILE A 98 17.30 -9.17 9.26
CA ILE A 98 17.07 -10.16 8.21
C ILE A 98 18.23 -11.16 8.22
N GLN A 99 17.89 -12.43 8.38
CA GLN A 99 18.87 -13.51 8.30
C GLN A 99 18.68 -14.33 7.02
N VAL A 100 17.45 -14.50 6.55
CA VAL A 100 17.12 -15.28 5.36
C VAL A 100 16.58 -14.36 4.27
N VAL A 101 17.03 -14.58 3.03
CA VAL A 101 16.51 -13.89 1.85
C VAL A 101 15.86 -14.89 0.90
N VAL A 102 14.66 -14.55 0.43
CA VAL A 102 13.86 -15.28 -0.54
C VAL A 102 13.75 -14.47 -1.82
N GLY A 103 13.76 -15.12 -2.98
CA GLY A 103 13.56 -14.49 -4.29
C GLY A 103 14.60 -14.96 -5.31
N ARG A 104 15.18 -14.01 -6.07
CA ARG A 104 16.13 -14.32 -7.17
C ARG A 104 17.34 -15.15 -6.72
N HIS A 105 17.81 -14.93 -5.49
CA HIS A 105 18.84 -15.72 -4.85
C HIS A 105 18.35 -16.11 -3.46
N GLU A 106 17.86 -17.33 -3.33
CA GLU A 106 17.54 -17.89 -2.02
C GLU A 106 18.84 -18.18 -1.28
N SER A 107 19.01 -17.58 -0.11
CA SER A 107 20.20 -17.78 0.73
C SER A 107 19.79 -17.95 2.19
N SER A 108 20.40 -18.95 2.83
CA SER A 108 20.28 -19.18 4.26
C SER A 108 21.44 -18.52 5.01
N PRO A 109 21.21 -17.98 6.22
CA PRO A 109 22.26 -17.48 7.10
C PRO A 109 23.04 -18.62 7.75
N VAL A 110 24.28 -18.30 8.11
CA VAL A 110 25.12 -19.03 9.07
C VAL A 110 24.55 -18.78 10.47
N SER A 111 23.88 -19.79 11.03
CA SER A 111 23.38 -19.89 12.42
C SER A 111 22.35 -18.84 12.89
N PRO A 112 21.22 -19.26 13.50
CA PRO A 112 20.19 -18.35 14.00
C PRO A 112 20.69 -17.58 15.23
N THR A 113 20.64 -16.24 15.18
CA THR A 113 20.70 -15.39 16.38
C THR A 113 19.29 -14.90 16.70
N ALA A 114 18.84 -15.16 17.94
CA ALA A 114 17.64 -14.69 18.65
C ALA A 114 16.30 -14.49 17.88
N GLU A 115 15.20 -14.98 18.43
CA GLU A 115 13.84 -14.65 17.96
C GLU A 115 13.54 -13.16 18.18
N ILE A 116 13.66 -12.35 17.13
CA ILE A 116 13.21 -10.95 17.09
C ILE A 116 11.90 -10.93 16.31
N GLY A 117 10.79 -11.28 16.97
CA GLY A 117 9.50 -11.40 16.30
C GLY A 117 8.33 -11.15 17.24
N VAL A 118 7.42 -10.27 16.84
CA VAL A 118 6.10 -10.14 17.48
C VAL A 118 5.10 -10.95 16.65
N PRO A 119 4.27 -11.79 17.27
CA PRO A 119 3.17 -12.46 16.56
C PRO A 119 2.30 -11.43 15.82
N ASP A 120 1.82 -11.77 14.62
CA ASP A 120 0.92 -10.96 13.77
C ASP A 120 1.55 -9.86 12.89
N ILE A 121 2.87 -9.65 12.88
CA ILE A 121 3.48 -8.72 11.91
C ILE A 121 3.45 -9.31 10.49
N LEU A 122 2.90 -8.55 9.54
CA LEU A 122 2.83 -8.93 8.13
C LEU A 122 4.06 -8.46 7.35
N CYS A 123 4.44 -7.20 7.51
CA CYS A 123 5.55 -6.63 6.75
C CYS A 123 6.18 -5.43 7.44
N LEU A 124 7.43 -5.17 7.10
CA LEU A 124 8.17 -3.98 7.46
C LEU A 124 8.20 -3.04 6.25
N LEU A 125 7.73 -1.81 6.44
CA LEU A 125 7.73 -0.78 5.40
C LEU A 125 8.78 0.28 5.71
N ARG A 126 9.62 0.60 4.72
CA ARG A 126 10.50 1.75 4.82
C ARG A 126 9.71 3.05 4.63
N THR A 127 9.98 4.06 5.46
CA THR A 127 9.41 5.41 5.28
C THR A 127 10.37 6.30 4.49
N SER A 128 9.85 7.39 3.93
CA SER A 128 10.62 8.42 3.20
C SER A 128 11.48 9.31 4.10
N GLY A 129 11.80 8.86 5.32
CA GLY A 129 12.79 9.54 6.16
C GLY A 129 14.10 9.74 5.38
N THR A 130 14.86 10.78 5.74
CA THR A 130 16.13 11.17 5.11
C THR A 130 16.94 9.95 4.70
N THR A 131 17.42 9.96 3.46
CA THR A 131 18.00 8.85 2.69
C THR A 131 19.04 8.02 3.47
N ASP A 132 19.67 8.62 4.47
CA ASP A 132 20.77 8.04 5.23
C ASP A 132 20.32 7.16 6.42
N ARG A 133 19.07 7.27 6.89
CA ARG A 133 18.53 6.47 8.03
C ARG A 133 17.03 6.19 7.90
N PRO A 134 16.60 5.32 6.97
CA PRO A 134 15.19 4.97 6.83
C PRO A 134 14.64 4.30 8.11
N LYS A 135 13.43 4.71 8.52
CA LYS A 135 12.68 4.07 9.60
C LYS A 135 11.92 2.87 9.04
N LEU A 136 11.80 1.81 9.83
CA LEU A 136 11.03 0.61 9.48
C LEU A 136 9.75 0.58 10.28
N VAL A 137 8.62 0.80 9.63
CA VAL A 137 7.30 0.72 10.25
C VAL A 137 6.80 -0.71 10.19
N ALA A 138 6.48 -1.28 11.34
CA ALA A 138 5.97 -2.65 11.46
C ALA A 138 4.43 -2.65 11.28
N ARG A 139 3.94 -3.27 10.21
CA ARG A 139 2.50 -3.37 9.93
C ARG A 139 2.00 -4.78 10.24
N SER A 140 0.98 -4.88 11.09
CA SER A 140 0.33 -6.16 11.41
C SER A 140 -0.64 -6.64 10.33
N HIS A 141 -1.01 -7.91 10.37
CA HIS A 141 -2.06 -8.46 9.51
C HIS A 141 -3.40 -7.77 9.76
N GLN A 142 -3.75 -7.51 11.02
CA GLN A 142 -5.01 -6.85 11.35
C GLN A 142 -5.06 -5.42 10.80
N ALA A 143 -3.99 -4.66 10.95
CA ALA A 143 -3.91 -3.29 10.44
C ALA A 143 -3.93 -3.28 8.90
N ALA A 144 -3.24 -4.23 8.26
CA ALA A 144 -3.27 -4.40 6.81
C ALA A 144 -4.67 -4.73 6.29
N LEU A 145 -5.35 -5.72 6.87
CA LEU A 145 -6.71 -6.11 6.49
C LEU A 145 -7.66 -4.91 6.57
N ARG A 146 -7.65 -4.20 7.70
CA ARG A 146 -8.53 -3.04 7.87
C ARG A 146 -8.25 -1.97 6.82
N ASN A 147 -6.99 -1.71 6.50
CA ASN A 147 -6.65 -0.76 5.45
C ASN A 147 -7.12 -1.22 4.05
N ILE A 148 -7.01 -2.52 3.75
CA ILE A 148 -7.45 -3.09 2.46
C ILE A 148 -8.98 -3.02 2.32
N GLU A 149 -9.72 -3.28 3.39
CA GLU A 149 -11.18 -3.10 3.43
C GLU A 149 -11.56 -1.64 3.17
N ASN A 150 -10.96 -0.70 3.91
CA ASN A 150 -11.21 0.74 3.69
C ASN A 150 -10.87 1.17 2.26
N TYR A 151 -9.80 0.63 1.68
CA TYR A 151 -9.42 0.89 0.30
C TYR A 151 -10.51 0.43 -0.66
N GLY A 152 -10.97 -0.83 -0.53
CA GLY A 152 -12.05 -1.38 -1.35
C GLY A 152 -13.37 -0.64 -1.20
N GLU A 153 -13.78 -0.32 0.03
CA GLU A 153 -14.97 0.48 0.34
C GLU A 153 -14.90 1.87 -0.31
N SER A 154 -13.79 2.59 -0.14
CA SER A 154 -13.66 3.95 -0.70
C SER A 154 -13.67 3.98 -2.24
N CYS A 155 -13.04 2.98 -2.87
CA CYS A 155 -13.00 2.83 -4.31
C CYS A 155 -14.26 2.17 -4.89
N LEU A 156 -15.16 1.67 -4.04
CA LEU A 156 -16.34 0.86 -4.41
C LEU A 156 -15.96 -0.34 -5.28
N LEU A 157 -14.93 -1.09 -4.88
CA LEU A 157 -14.44 -2.23 -5.65
C LEU A 157 -15.47 -3.36 -5.75
N THR A 158 -15.55 -3.95 -6.92
CA THR A 158 -16.40 -5.08 -7.26
C THR A 158 -15.63 -6.13 -8.07
N PRO A 159 -16.16 -7.35 -8.23
CA PRO A 159 -15.54 -8.35 -9.08
C PRO A 159 -15.47 -7.98 -10.58
N ALA A 160 -16.17 -6.93 -11.01
CA ALA A 160 -16.11 -6.45 -12.39
C ALA A 160 -14.94 -5.48 -12.65
N ASP A 161 -14.22 -5.07 -11.60
CA ASP A 161 -13.15 -4.09 -11.69
C ASP A 161 -11.83 -4.68 -12.20
N ARG A 162 -11.04 -3.80 -12.81
CA ARG A 162 -9.65 -4.04 -13.21
C ARG A 162 -8.76 -3.04 -12.50
N VAL A 163 -8.02 -3.50 -11.50
CA VAL A 163 -7.16 -2.68 -10.64
C VAL A 163 -5.75 -2.63 -11.21
N ALA A 164 -5.23 -1.44 -11.47
CA ALA A 164 -3.83 -1.27 -11.84
C ALA A 164 -2.92 -1.43 -10.60
N LEU A 165 -2.06 -2.45 -10.63
CA LEU A 165 -0.93 -2.59 -9.70
C LEU A 165 0.29 -1.89 -10.28
N THR A 166 0.61 -0.74 -9.71
CA THR A 166 1.66 0.18 -10.15
C THR A 166 2.65 0.54 -9.05
N ALA A 167 2.21 0.42 -7.80
CA ALA A 167 3.04 0.74 -6.65
C ALA A 167 4.15 -0.31 -6.49
N PRO A 168 5.40 0.10 -6.21
CA PRO A 168 6.48 -0.86 -5.98
C PRO A 168 6.24 -1.64 -4.67
N PRO A 169 6.67 -2.91 -4.60
CA PRO A 169 6.46 -3.77 -3.42
C PRO A 169 7.04 -3.23 -2.11
N SER A 170 8.06 -2.35 -2.20
CA SER A 170 8.67 -1.67 -1.05
C SER A 170 7.78 -0.59 -0.41
N ARG A 171 6.62 -0.28 -0.99
CA ARG A 171 5.76 0.84 -0.58
C ARG A 171 4.38 0.37 -0.12
N GLY A 172 3.80 1.10 0.83
CA GLY A 172 2.50 0.80 1.42
C GLY A 172 1.34 0.57 0.43
N PRO A 173 1.20 1.37 -0.64
CA PRO A 173 0.12 1.21 -1.62
C PRO A 173 0.13 -0.11 -2.39
N PHE A 174 1.26 -0.81 -2.50
CA PHE A 174 1.35 -2.10 -3.22
C PHE A 174 0.36 -3.12 -2.67
N LEU A 175 0.35 -3.35 -1.34
CA LEU A 175 -0.61 -4.27 -0.74
C LEU A 175 -2.05 -3.78 -0.86
N SER A 176 -2.28 -2.46 -0.87
CA SER A 176 -3.63 -1.91 -1.02
C SER A 176 -4.17 -2.15 -2.44
N GLN A 177 -3.34 -1.99 -3.47
CA GLN A 177 -3.72 -2.26 -4.85
C GLN A 177 -3.88 -3.77 -5.10
N LEU A 178 -2.90 -4.57 -4.70
CA LEU A 178 -2.90 -6.03 -4.90
C LEU A 178 -4.03 -6.70 -4.13
N LEU A 179 -4.04 -6.58 -2.80
CA LEU A 179 -5.06 -7.25 -1.97
C LEU A 179 -6.40 -6.52 -2.03
N GLY A 180 -6.42 -5.22 -2.34
CA GLY A 180 -7.68 -4.50 -2.61
C GLY A 180 -8.43 -5.14 -3.78
N GLY A 181 -7.77 -5.36 -4.91
CA GLY A 181 -8.40 -6.08 -6.02
C GLY A 181 -8.73 -7.52 -5.64
N LEU A 182 -7.72 -8.27 -5.17
CA LEU A 182 -7.85 -9.70 -4.92
C LEU A 182 -8.94 -10.05 -3.88
N LEU A 183 -9.05 -9.31 -2.77
CA LEU A 183 -10.05 -9.59 -1.73
C LEU A 183 -11.48 -9.17 -2.11
N HIS A 184 -11.65 -8.39 -3.17
CA HIS A 184 -12.95 -7.95 -3.69
C HIS A 184 -13.34 -8.66 -5.01
N GLY A 185 -12.61 -9.72 -5.38
CA GLY A 185 -12.90 -10.51 -6.59
C GLY A 185 -12.48 -9.86 -7.91
N ALA A 186 -11.76 -8.73 -7.86
CA ALA A 186 -11.39 -7.95 -9.05
C ALA A 186 -10.10 -8.48 -9.71
N GLU A 187 -9.96 -8.22 -11.00
CA GLU A 187 -8.72 -8.51 -11.73
C GLU A 187 -7.61 -7.50 -11.35
N VAL A 188 -6.39 -7.98 -11.07
CA VAL A 188 -5.22 -7.13 -10.83
C VAL A 188 -4.30 -7.15 -12.06
N HIS A 189 -4.09 -5.99 -12.65
CA HIS A 189 -3.28 -5.81 -13.86
C HIS A 189 -1.99 -5.07 -13.50
N VAL A 190 -0.84 -5.70 -13.72
CA VAL A 190 0.45 -5.14 -13.28
C VAL A 190 1.08 -4.26 -14.37
N PHE A 191 1.50 -3.06 -13.98
CA PHE A 191 2.28 -2.15 -14.82
C PHE A 191 3.59 -1.77 -14.14
N ASP A 192 4.71 -2.22 -14.72
CA ASP A 192 6.04 -1.89 -14.23
C ASP A 192 6.56 -0.58 -14.87
N PHE A 193 6.50 0.50 -14.09
CA PHE A 193 7.03 1.81 -14.49
C PHE A 193 8.55 1.79 -14.74
N LYS A 194 9.34 0.95 -14.05
CA LYS A 194 10.79 0.87 -14.26
C LYS A 194 11.12 0.25 -15.61
N LYS A 195 10.38 -0.78 -16.01
CA LYS A 195 10.58 -1.48 -17.28
C LYS A 195 10.03 -0.70 -18.48
N ARG A 196 8.84 -0.10 -18.33
CA ARG A 196 8.08 0.46 -19.47
C ARG A 196 8.12 1.99 -19.57
N GLY A 197 8.49 2.66 -18.48
CA GLY A 197 8.45 4.12 -18.41
C GLY A 197 7.02 4.68 -18.33
N SER A 198 6.92 5.95 -17.95
CA SER A 198 5.62 6.61 -17.74
C SER A 198 4.88 6.94 -19.04
N ALA A 199 5.58 7.05 -20.17
CA ALA A 199 4.98 7.43 -21.44
C ALA A 199 4.00 6.37 -21.99
N GLU A 200 4.23 5.09 -21.68
CA GLU A 200 3.35 4.00 -22.14
C GLU A 200 2.09 3.82 -21.30
N PHE A 201 2.04 4.42 -20.12
CA PHE A 201 1.03 4.09 -19.11
C PHE A 201 -0.39 4.43 -19.56
N GLY A 202 -0.60 5.59 -20.20
CA GLY A 202 -1.91 6.01 -20.70
C GLY A 202 -2.48 5.04 -21.75
N GLU A 203 -1.65 4.65 -22.73
CA GLU A 203 -2.09 3.70 -23.77
C GLU A 203 -2.26 2.29 -23.20
N TRP A 204 -1.45 1.91 -22.21
CA TRP A 204 -1.66 0.65 -21.50
C TRP A 204 -3.02 0.62 -20.79
N LEU A 205 -3.38 1.67 -20.05
CA LEU A 205 -4.70 1.77 -19.39
C LEU A 205 -5.86 1.59 -20.37
N ARG A 206 -5.74 2.17 -21.58
CA ARG A 206 -6.74 2.03 -22.65
C ARG A 206 -6.82 0.58 -23.16
N LYS A 207 -5.68 -0.03 -23.46
CA LYS A 207 -5.61 -1.40 -23.99
C LYS A 207 -6.10 -2.44 -22.98
N THR A 208 -5.73 -2.30 -21.71
CA THR A 208 -6.14 -3.23 -20.64
C THR A 208 -7.53 -2.91 -20.08
N ARG A 209 -8.10 -1.74 -20.44
CA ARG A 209 -9.40 -1.27 -19.98
C ARG A 209 -9.47 -1.24 -18.45
N VAL A 210 -8.41 -0.76 -17.81
CA VAL A 210 -8.35 -0.60 -16.35
C VAL A 210 -9.50 0.31 -15.90
N THR A 211 -10.13 -0.06 -14.78
CA THR A 211 -11.22 0.71 -14.17
C THR A 211 -10.74 1.50 -12.95
N GLN A 212 -9.73 1.02 -12.24
CA GLN A 212 -9.28 1.57 -10.95
C GLN A 212 -7.78 1.85 -10.99
N VAL A 213 -7.39 3.10 -10.71
CA VAL A 213 -5.97 3.49 -10.52
C VAL A 213 -5.77 4.16 -9.16
N HIS A 214 -4.60 3.94 -8.57
CA HIS A 214 -4.16 4.63 -7.35
C HIS A 214 -2.73 5.13 -7.55
N LEU A 215 -2.54 6.45 -7.64
CA LEU A 215 -1.30 7.08 -8.06
C LEU A 215 -0.97 8.29 -7.18
N VAL A 216 0.25 8.81 -7.31
CA VAL A 216 0.53 10.19 -6.90
C VAL A 216 0.03 11.17 -7.99
N PRO A 217 -0.43 12.38 -7.64
CA PRO A 217 -0.87 13.40 -8.59
C PRO A 217 0.07 13.63 -9.78
N SER A 218 1.37 13.72 -9.56
CA SER A 218 2.37 13.97 -10.60
C SER A 218 2.39 12.91 -11.71
N ILE A 219 2.21 11.63 -11.36
CA ILE A 219 2.13 10.53 -12.33
C ILE A 219 0.87 10.65 -13.19
N PHE A 220 -0.27 11.02 -12.59
CA PHE A 220 -1.50 11.16 -13.36
C PHE A 220 -1.49 12.41 -14.25
N VAL A 221 -0.86 13.52 -13.82
CA VAL A 221 -0.57 14.66 -14.69
C VAL A 221 0.23 14.22 -15.91
N ARG A 222 1.35 13.52 -15.72
CA ARG A 222 2.20 13.03 -16.82
C ARG A 222 1.43 12.11 -17.77
N THR A 223 0.52 11.30 -17.23
CA THR A 223 -0.35 10.41 -18.02
C THR A 223 -1.28 11.22 -18.91
N CYS A 224 -1.94 12.24 -18.35
CA CYS A 224 -2.83 13.13 -19.08
C CYS A 224 -2.10 13.91 -20.18
N GLU A 225 -0.91 14.44 -19.87
CA GLU A 225 -0.06 15.15 -20.84
C GLU A 225 0.34 14.23 -22.01
N THR A 226 0.71 12.99 -21.71
CA THR A 226 1.15 12.03 -22.73
C THR A 226 0.00 11.59 -23.65
N LEU A 227 -1.21 11.45 -23.10
CA LEU A 227 -2.42 11.14 -23.87
C LEU A 227 -2.92 12.32 -24.73
N GLY A 228 -2.56 13.55 -24.37
CA GLY A 228 -3.04 14.75 -25.06
C GLY A 228 -4.57 14.85 -25.01
N SER A 229 -5.21 14.72 -26.18
CA SER A 229 -6.68 14.77 -26.31
C SER A 229 -7.38 13.42 -26.13
N GLN A 230 -6.62 12.32 -26.02
CA GLN A 230 -7.19 10.99 -25.82
C GLN A 230 -7.76 10.83 -24.41
N THR A 231 -8.85 10.07 -24.30
CA THR A 231 -9.53 9.82 -23.02
C THR A 231 -9.30 8.40 -22.49
N LEU A 232 -9.64 8.20 -21.23
CA LEU A 232 -9.65 6.93 -20.49
C LEU A 232 -11.09 6.61 -20.09
N PRO A 233 -11.92 6.09 -21.02
CA PRO A 233 -13.37 5.96 -20.82
C PRO A 233 -13.75 4.82 -19.86
N ASP A 234 -12.90 3.81 -19.70
CA ASP A 234 -13.14 2.67 -18.79
C ASP A 234 -12.76 2.99 -17.34
N LEU A 235 -11.98 4.05 -17.08
CA LEU A 235 -11.67 4.47 -15.70
C LEU A 235 -12.93 4.93 -14.97
N SER A 236 -13.28 4.22 -13.91
CA SER A 236 -14.36 4.55 -12.97
C SER A 236 -13.85 5.29 -11.74
N THR A 237 -12.61 5.04 -11.32
CA THR A 237 -12.00 5.72 -10.15
C THR A 237 -10.53 6.05 -10.39
N VAL A 238 -10.17 7.30 -10.09
CA VAL A 238 -8.80 7.78 -9.96
C VAL A 238 -8.55 8.15 -8.52
N ARG A 239 -7.85 7.30 -7.78
CA ARG A 239 -7.40 7.58 -6.41
C ARG A 239 -6.03 8.24 -6.44
N LEU A 240 -5.89 9.33 -5.71
CA LEU A 240 -4.69 10.14 -5.61
C LEU A 240 -4.28 10.28 -4.14
N GLY A 241 -2.97 10.23 -3.88
CA GLY A 241 -2.43 10.45 -2.56
C GLY A 241 -0.91 10.50 -2.57
N GLY A 242 -0.30 10.96 -1.48
CA GLY A 242 1.15 11.05 -1.33
C GLY A 242 1.80 12.32 -1.88
N GLU A 243 1.06 13.19 -2.58
CA GLU A 243 1.47 14.56 -2.90
C GLU A 243 0.29 15.52 -2.74
N THR A 244 0.57 16.81 -2.67
CA THR A 244 -0.48 17.84 -2.68
C THR A 244 -1.17 17.86 -4.04
N LEU A 245 -2.50 17.65 -4.03
CA LEU A 245 -3.35 17.81 -5.20
C LEU A 245 -3.86 19.25 -5.30
N ARG A 246 -3.86 19.82 -6.51
CA ARG A 246 -4.40 21.16 -6.79
C ARG A 246 -5.57 21.12 -7.76
N TRP A 247 -6.54 22.02 -7.60
CA TRP A 247 -7.77 22.06 -8.40
C TRP A 247 -7.52 22.24 -9.91
N GLU A 248 -6.44 22.92 -10.28
CA GLU A 248 -5.98 23.10 -11.65
C GLU A 248 -5.63 21.75 -12.32
N GLN A 249 -5.07 20.81 -11.56
CA GLN A 249 -4.77 19.46 -12.04
C GLN A 249 -6.06 18.64 -12.20
N VAL A 250 -7.04 18.82 -11.31
CA VAL A 250 -8.33 18.12 -11.38
C VAL A 250 -9.07 18.45 -12.69
N LYS A 251 -8.98 19.69 -13.18
CA LYS A 251 -9.55 20.07 -14.48
C LYS A 251 -8.94 19.27 -15.64
N LEU A 252 -7.62 19.06 -15.63
CA LEU A 252 -6.95 18.20 -16.60
C LEU A 252 -7.45 16.75 -16.48
N PHE A 253 -7.55 16.25 -15.26
CA PHE A 253 -7.98 14.88 -14.96
C PHE A 253 -9.40 14.59 -15.45
N LYS A 254 -10.34 15.52 -15.25
CA LYS A 254 -11.71 15.38 -15.74
C LYS A 254 -11.83 15.41 -17.27
N ARG A 255 -10.88 16.03 -17.99
CA ARG A 255 -10.84 15.93 -19.45
C ARG A 255 -10.37 14.54 -19.91
N THR A 256 -9.32 14.01 -19.28
CA THR A 256 -8.76 12.72 -19.64
C THR A 256 -9.62 11.54 -19.17
N ALA A 257 -10.18 11.59 -17.95
CA ALA A 257 -11.02 10.55 -17.37
C ALA A 257 -12.41 11.11 -16.98
N PRO A 258 -13.28 11.42 -17.97
CA PRO A 258 -14.52 12.18 -17.75
C PRO A 258 -15.56 11.47 -16.88
N ARG A 259 -15.54 10.13 -16.85
CA ARG A 259 -16.46 9.32 -16.05
C ARG A 259 -15.93 8.96 -14.66
N ALA A 260 -14.64 9.21 -14.40
CA ALA A 260 -14.01 8.77 -13.18
C ALA A 260 -14.42 9.63 -11.98
N ARG A 261 -14.73 8.95 -10.87
CA ARG A 261 -14.66 9.53 -9.52
C ARG A 261 -13.20 9.84 -9.23
N ILE A 262 -12.94 11.04 -8.71
CA ILE A 262 -11.58 11.42 -8.29
C ILE A 262 -11.59 11.40 -6.77
N LEU A 263 -10.72 10.58 -6.19
CA LEU A 263 -10.54 10.48 -4.76
C LEU A 263 -9.18 11.08 -4.41
N ASN A 264 -9.14 12.06 -3.53
CA ASN A 264 -7.90 12.54 -2.92
C ASN A 264 -7.76 11.95 -1.52
N GLY A 265 -6.56 11.60 -1.09
CA GLY A 265 -6.35 10.95 0.20
C GLY A 265 -5.05 11.35 0.88
N TYR A 266 -5.11 11.35 2.21
CA TYR A 266 -3.94 11.42 3.08
C TYR A 266 -3.69 10.06 3.69
N SER A 267 -2.45 9.61 3.71
CA SER A 267 -2.06 8.29 4.18
C SER A 267 -0.65 8.33 4.76
N ALA A 268 -0.39 7.50 5.76
CA ALA A 268 0.95 7.30 6.30
C ALA A 268 1.19 5.82 6.58
N SER A 269 2.44 5.38 6.48
CA SER A 269 2.82 4.01 6.84
C SER A 269 2.50 3.74 8.31
N GLU A 270 2.75 4.72 9.18
CA GLU A 270 2.50 4.70 10.62
C GLU A 270 1.01 4.57 10.97
N ALA A 271 0.13 5.13 10.15
CA ALA A 271 -1.32 4.97 10.27
C ALA A 271 -1.86 3.71 9.58
N ALA A 272 -0.96 2.80 9.21
CA ALA A 272 -1.20 1.58 8.45
C ALA A 272 -1.86 1.79 7.08
N GLY A 273 -1.67 2.96 6.47
CA GLY A 273 -2.20 3.31 5.16
C GLY A 273 -3.16 4.50 5.21
N ASN A 274 -4.34 4.35 4.60
CA ASN A 274 -5.25 5.46 4.34
C ASN A 274 -5.81 6.07 5.63
N ILE A 275 -5.67 7.38 5.78
CA ILE A 275 -6.12 8.15 6.95
C ILE A 275 -7.42 8.89 6.61
N CYS A 276 -7.38 9.71 5.56
CA CYS A 276 -8.51 10.49 5.08
C CYS A 276 -8.80 10.19 3.60
N CYS A 277 -10.05 10.40 3.21
CA CYS A 277 -10.47 10.33 1.82
C CYS A 277 -11.46 11.46 1.51
N HIS A 278 -11.21 12.14 0.41
CA HIS A 278 -12.11 13.11 -0.19
C HIS A 278 -12.53 12.62 -1.56
N GLU A 279 -13.82 12.33 -1.73
CA GLU A 279 -14.39 12.19 -3.06
C GLU A 279 -14.77 13.57 -3.58
N LEU A 280 -14.19 13.96 -4.72
CA LEU A 280 -14.44 15.26 -5.30
C LEU A 280 -15.82 15.27 -5.95
N GLN A 281 -16.78 15.91 -5.28
CA GLN A 281 -18.13 16.16 -5.80
C GLN A 281 -18.24 17.52 -6.52
N GLU A 282 -17.42 18.48 -6.10
CA GLU A 282 -17.40 19.84 -6.63
C GLU A 282 -16.08 20.13 -7.34
N MET A 283 -16.09 21.18 -8.16
CA MET A 283 -14.90 21.69 -8.85
C MET A 283 -14.67 23.14 -8.45
N ARG A 284 -13.45 23.45 -8.02
CA ARG A 284 -13.00 24.83 -7.77
C ARG A 284 -12.03 25.30 -8.86
N GLU A 285 -11.84 26.61 -8.95
CA GLU A 285 -10.98 27.16 -10.00
C GLU A 285 -9.48 26.91 -9.75
N ALA A 286 -9.06 27.05 -8.49
CA ALA A 286 -7.67 27.04 -8.05
C ALA A 286 -7.55 26.62 -6.58
N GLY A 287 -6.32 26.34 -6.14
CA GLY A 287 -5.99 26.07 -4.73
C GLY A 287 -5.76 24.60 -4.42
N ILE A 288 -5.49 24.31 -3.15
CA ILE A 288 -5.21 22.94 -2.66
C ILE A 288 -6.52 22.19 -2.49
N VAL A 289 -6.57 20.94 -2.95
CA VAL A 289 -7.68 20.03 -2.73
C VAL A 289 -7.57 19.43 -1.32
N PRO A 290 -8.61 19.53 -0.48
CA PRO A 290 -8.60 18.86 0.83
C PRO A 290 -8.41 17.35 0.72
N VAL A 291 -7.83 16.76 1.76
CA VAL A 291 -7.65 15.30 1.86
C VAL A 291 -8.90 14.59 2.39
N GLY A 292 -9.89 15.37 2.83
CA GLY A 292 -11.22 14.92 3.20
C GLY A 292 -11.32 14.36 4.59
N ARG A 293 -12.32 13.48 4.77
CA ARG A 293 -12.73 13.02 6.09
C ARG A 293 -12.00 11.73 6.48
N PRO A 294 -11.83 11.47 7.80
CA PRO A 294 -11.20 10.27 8.29
C PRO A 294 -11.95 9.01 7.82
N VAL A 295 -11.21 7.94 7.50
CA VAL A 295 -11.80 6.66 7.06
C VAL A 295 -11.57 5.54 8.06
N GLY A 296 -12.45 4.54 8.02
CA GLY A 296 -12.23 3.28 8.72
C GLY A 296 -12.27 3.35 10.24
N GLY A 297 -13.01 4.32 10.79
CA GLY A 297 -13.12 4.56 12.24
C GLY A 297 -11.91 5.27 12.85
N ARG A 298 -11.12 5.99 12.03
CA ARG A 298 -10.04 6.86 12.50
C ARG A 298 -10.60 8.17 13.02
N GLU A 299 -9.97 8.73 14.04
CA GLU A 299 -10.20 10.10 14.49
C GLU A 299 -8.97 10.95 14.18
N ILE A 300 -9.21 12.21 13.82
CA ILE A 300 -8.15 13.18 13.54
C ILE A 300 -8.29 14.35 14.51
N MET A 301 -7.16 14.72 15.10
CA MET A 301 -7.03 15.89 15.95
C MET A 301 -5.90 16.76 15.42
N ILE A 302 -6.07 18.07 15.51
CA ILE A 302 -5.02 19.04 15.25
C ILE A 302 -4.61 19.61 16.60
N VAL A 303 -3.31 19.60 16.89
CA VAL A 303 -2.78 20.00 18.21
C VAL A 303 -1.65 21.03 18.11
N ASP A 304 -1.52 21.87 19.14
CA ASP A 304 -0.40 22.78 19.31
C ASP A 304 0.86 22.08 19.84
N SER A 305 1.94 22.84 20.03
CA SER A 305 3.21 22.34 20.56
C SER A 305 3.11 21.79 21.99
N SER A 306 2.11 22.21 22.76
CA SER A 306 1.83 21.69 24.12
C SER A 306 0.93 20.44 24.11
N GLY A 307 0.43 20.04 22.93
CA GLY A 307 -0.48 18.91 22.77
C GLY A 307 -1.96 19.23 23.02
N ARG A 308 -2.32 20.51 23.11
CA ARG A 308 -3.73 20.93 23.24
C ARG A 308 -4.39 20.93 21.87
N ARG A 309 -5.64 20.45 21.83
CA ARG A 309 -6.46 20.44 20.61
C ARG A 309 -6.76 21.87 20.15
N LEU A 310 -6.47 22.15 18.90
CA LEU A 310 -6.77 23.42 18.22
C LEU A 310 -8.20 23.45 17.68
N LYS A 311 -8.71 24.67 17.44
CA LYS A 311 -10.03 24.92 16.86
C LYS A 311 -10.00 24.73 15.34
N VAL A 312 -11.19 24.67 14.75
CA VAL A 312 -11.37 24.71 13.29
C VAL A 312 -10.67 25.94 12.70
N GLY A 313 -9.98 25.76 11.58
CA GLY A 313 -9.19 26.79 10.88
C GLY A 313 -7.78 27.02 11.45
N GLU A 314 -7.48 26.57 12.67
CA GLU A 314 -6.14 26.70 13.26
C GLU A 314 -5.21 25.60 12.77
N ARG A 315 -3.98 25.98 12.40
CA ARG A 315 -2.96 25.05 11.90
C ARG A 315 -2.12 24.50 13.05
N GLY A 316 -1.88 23.19 13.02
CA GLY A 316 -0.99 22.52 13.97
C GLY A 316 -0.66 21.10 13.54
N ARG A 317 -0.06 20.33 14.45
CA ARG A 317 0.33 18.94 14.20
C ARG A 317 -0.88 18.03 14.05
N ILE A 318 -0.83 17.12 13.09
CA ILE A 318 -1.86 16.08 12.92
C ILE A 318 -1.61 14.94 13.91
N VAL A 319 -2.67 14.53 14.61
CA VAL A 319 -2.67 13.33 15.47
C VAL A 319 -3.78 12.42 14.98
N VAL A 320 -3.42 11.16 14.72
CA VAL A 320 -4.35 10.12 14.26
C VAL A 320 -4.61 9.16 15.40
N ARG A 321 -5.87 9.03 15.84
CA ARG A 321 -6.27 8.02 16.82
C ARG A 321 -6.98 6.87 16.12
N SER A 322 -6.54 5.65 16.40
CA SER A 322 -7.13 4.42 15.88
C SER A 322 -6.61 3.19 16.61
N ARG A 323 -7.41 2.12 16.66
CA ARG A 323 -6.97 0.77 17.09
C ARG A 323 -6.20 0.01 16.00
N HIS A 324 -6.10 0.56 14.79
CA HIS A 324 -5.53 -0.09 13.61
C HIS A 324 -4.32 0.67 13.06
N LEU A 325 -3.56 1.34 13.94
CA LEU A 325 -2.27 1.94 13.60
C LEU A 325 -1.22 0.84 13.36
N ALA A 326 -0.07 1.22 12.81
CA ALA A 326 1.09 0.34 12.76
C ALA A 326 1.57 0.01 14.19
N SER A 327 2.30 -1.09 14.33
CA SER A 327 2.84 -1.57 15.61
C SER A 327 4.05 -0.78 16.11
N GLY A 328 4.33 0.38 15.52
CA GLY A 328 5.49 1.21 15.80
C GLY A 328 6.64 1.04 14.81
N TYR A 329 7.79 1.62 15.17
CA TYR A 329 9.05 1.47 14.46
C TYR A 329 9.82 0.24 14.97
N TRP A 330 10.11 -0.70 14.07
CA TRP A 330 10.64 -2.04 14.37
C TRP A 330 11.90 -2.04 15.24
N THR A 331 12.83 -1.09 15.00
CA THR A 331 14.13 -1.03 15.67
C THR A 331 14.39 0.26 16.43
N GLU A 332 13.38 1.13 16.55
CA GLU A 332 13.52 2.45 17.19
C GLU A 332 12.51 2.60 18.33
N SER A 333 12.71 1.87 19.43
CA SER A 333 11.77 1.81 20.56
C SER A 333 11.47 3.18 21.18
N VAL A 334 12.49 4.02 21.36
CA VAL A 334 12.32 5.39 21.91
C VAL A 334 11.45 6.23 20.97
N LEU A 335 11.73 6.21 19.67
CA LEU A 335 10.93 6.94 18.69
C LEU A 335 9.50 6.40 18.64
N SER A 336 9.32 5.09 18.75
CA SER A 336 8.01 4.45 18.86
C SER A 336 7.23 4.99 20.05
N GLN A 337 7.83 5.07 21.24
CA GLN A 337 7.15 5.61 22.43
C GLN A 337 6.75 7.09 22.29
N VAL A 338 7.58 7.89 21.63
CA VAL A 338 7.31 9.33 21.43
C VAL A 338 6.22 9.57 20.38
N SER A 339 6.21 8.77 19.32
CA SER A 339 5.33 8.93 18.15
C SER A 339 4.00 8.17 18.30
N PHE A 340 4.03 7.01 18.96
CA PHE A 340 2.86 6.14 19.22
C PHE A 340 2.53 6.20 20.71
N ARG A 341 1.60 7.08 21.07
CA ARG A 341 1.18 7.33 22.44
C ARG A 341 -0.10 6.56 22.78
N LYS A 342 -0.50 6.62 24.07
CA LYS A 342 -1.72 5.98 24.58
C LYS A 342 -1.77 4.49 24.21
N ASP A 343 -0.71 3.77 24.59
CA ASP A 343 -0.56 2.34 24.30
C ASP A 343 -0.68 1.99 22.81
N GLY A 344 -0.16 2.88 21.95
CA GLY A 344 -0.13 2.69 20.50
C GLY A 344 -1.44 3.02 19.78
N THR A 345 -2.40 3.64 20.45
CA THR A 345 -3.69 4.04 19.83
C THR A 345 -3.69 5.46 19.26
N GLU A 346 -2.64 6.25 19.51
CA GLU A 346 -2.45 7.57 18.93
C GLU A 346 -1.10 7.69 18.22
N TRP A 347 -1.12 8.01 16.93
CA TRP A 347 0.08 8.37 16.18
C TRP A 347 0.16 9.90 16.04
N TRP A 348 1.26 10.46 16.51
CA TRP A 348 1.61 11.87 16.43
C TRP A 348 2.51 12.08 15.22
N SER A 349 1.98 12.67 14.15
CA SER A 349 2.72 12.82 12.89
C SER A 349 3.75 13.95 12.94
N ASP A 350 4.66 13.93 11.98
CA ASP A 350 5.53 15.06 11.68
C ASP A 350 4.84 16.10 10.75
N ASP A 351 3.66 15.77 10.23
CA ASP A 351 2.87 16.64 9.34
C ASP A 351 2.03 17.66 10.10
N GLU A 352 1.80 18.82 9.46
CA GLU A 352 0.89 19.86 9.91
C GLU A 352 -0.34 19.96 9.01
N GLY A 353 -1.48 20.27 9.63
CA GLY A 353 -2.76 20.45 8.94
C GLY A 353 -3.70 21.34 9.75
N TYR A 354 -4.92 21.49 9.26
CA TYR A 354 -6.03 22.13 9.94
C TYR A 354 -7.32 21.39 9.58
N LEU A 355 -8.35 21.55 10.40
CA LEU A 355 -9.71 21.12 10.05
C LEU A 355 -10.43 22.32 9.47
N ASP A 356 -11.12 22.14 8.34
CA ASP A 356 -12.10 23.09 7.83
C ASP A 356 -13.44 22.91 8.55
N GLU A 357 -14.43 23.76 8.23
CA GLU A 357 -15.76 23.72 8.82
C GLU A 357 -16.63 22.55 8.29
N GLU A 358 -16.20 21.88 7.21
CA GLU A 358 -16.98 20.92 6.42
C GLU A 358 -16.75 19.43 6.73
#